data_AF-A0A6C0IVV9-F1
#
_entry.id   AF-A0A6C0IVV9-F1
#
_cell.length_a   1.000
_cell.length_b   1.000
_cell.length_c   1.000
_cell.angle_alpha   90.00
_cell.angle_beta   90.00
_cell.angle_gamma   90.00
#
_symmetry.space_group_name_H-M   'P 1'
#
loop_
_entity.id
_entity.type
_entity.pdbx_description
1 polymer ?
#
loop_
_entity_poly.entity_id
_entity_poly.type
_entity_poly.pdbx_seq_one_letter_code
_entity_poly.pdbx_strand_id
1 'polypeptide(L)'
;MEIEITDLKFNKFAIILDNVFTKEECASLIKLSEETPENYEIAKISYDDEQIIDTSYRNNQRWLHFDKKLAERFFEKIKSYIPIEFEGNPVSCLNERLSFLKYSVGEYFRAHEDGYYIRPDNSEMSYITVQIYLNDLKEEDGGATTFIKDTYNRIYQDYIVIPKVGRVLLFEHNIEHEGSILKNGLKYCIRTDVMYSITKIITKYK
;
A
#
# COMPACT_ATOMS: atom_id res chain seq x y z
N MET A 1 5.79 -21.03 8.38
CA MET A 1 5.33 -21.21 6.99
C MET A 1 6.28 -20.46 6.09
N GLU A 2 6.57 -21.01 4.91
CA GLU A 2 7.39 -20.32 3.90
C GLU A 2 6.56 -19.21 3.24
N ILE A 3 7.21 -18.13 2.84
CA ILE A 3 6.57 -17.03 2.10
C ILE A 3 6.38 -17.50 0.65
N GLU A 4 5.14 -17.47 0.19
CA GLU A 4 4.80 -17.80 -1.21
C GLU A 4 4.80 -16.52 -2.04
N ILE A 5 5.44 -16.55 -3.21
CA ILE A 5 5.61 -15.38 -4.07
C ILE A 5 4.84 -15.59 -5.36
N THR A 6 4.00 -14.61 -5.72
CA THR A 6 3.35 -14.53 -7.03
C THR A 6 3.74 -13.24 -7.72
N ASP A 7 4.43 -13.34 -8.86
CA ASP A 7 4.72 -12.20 -9.73
C ASP A 7 3.52 -11.94 -10.66
N LEU A 8 3.02 -10.70 -10.67
CA LEU A 8 1.83 -10.32 -11.43
C LEU A 8 2.07 -10.19 -12.94
N LYS A 9 3.32 -10.34 -13.39
CA LYS A 9 3.73 -10.30 -14.81
C LYS A 9 3.35 -9.01 -15.52
N PHE A 10 3.37 -7.90 -14.79
CA PHE A 10 3.28 -6.58 -15.38
C PHE A 10 4.63 -6.19 -16.00
N ASN A 11 4.63 -5.15 -16.85
CA ASN A 11 5.88 -4.53 -17.34
C ASN A 11 6.58 -3.69 -16.27
N LYS A 12 6.05 -3.70 -15.04
CA LYS A 12 6.45 -2.94 -13.86
C LYS A 12 6.48 -3.90 -12.67
N PHE A 13 7.25 -3.59 -11.65
CA PHE A 13 7.34 -4.39 -10.44
C PHE A 13 5.99 -4.45 -9.71
N ALA A 14 5.42 -5.64 -9.64
CA ALA A 14 4.25 -5.93 -8.83
C ALA A 14 4.24 -7.42 -8.41
N ILE A 15 4.25 -7.68 -7.11
CA ILE A 15 4.28 -9.04 -6.54
C ILE A 15 3.35 -9.17 -5.34
N ILE A 16 2.81 -10.38 -5.15
CA ILE A 16 2.10 -10.80 -3.95
C ILE A 16 3.02 -11.70 -3.13
N LEU A 17 3.09 -11.43 -1.83
CA LEU A 17 3.74 -12.25 -0.83
C LEU A 17 2.67 -12.78 0.12
N ASP A 18 2.44 -14.08 0.11
CA ASP A 18 1.54 -14.73 1.06
C ASP A 18 2.31 -15.22 2.29
N ASN A 19 1.61 -15.29 3.43
CA ASN A 19 2.12 -15.80 4.70
C ASN A 19 3.23 -14.94 5.35
N VAL A 20 3.30 -13.63 5.04
CA VAL A 20 4.31 -12.71 5.61
C VAL A 20 4.02 -12.38 7.08
N PHE A 21 2.75 -12.14 7.40
CA PHE A 21 2.30 -11.92 8.77
C PHE A 21 1.44 -13.09 9.25
N THR A 22 1.55 -13.44 10.52
CA THR A 22 0.66 -14.44 11.11
C THR A 22 -0.72 -13.85 11.38
N LYS A 23 -1.71 -14.72 11.59
CA LYS A 23 -3.06 -14.29 11.98
C LYS A 23 -3.07 -13.52 13.29
N GLU A 24 -2.22 -13.91 14.24
CA GLU A 24 -2.07 -13.27 15.55
C GLU A 24 -1.43 -11.88 15.43
N GLU A 25 -0.43 -11.72 14.56
CA GLU A 25 0.16 -10.41 14.26
C GLU A 25 -0.90 -9.48 13.65
N CYS A 26 -1.66 -9.97 12.67
CA CYS A 26 -2.71 -9.19 12.02
C CYS A 26 -3.84 -8.81 12.99
N ALA A 27 -4.30 -9.76 13.82
CA ALA A 27 -5.31 -9.49 14.84
C ALA A 27 -4.83 -8.45 15.86
N SER A 28 -3.55 -8.49 16.24
CA SER A 28 -2.95 -7.49 17.14
C SER A 28 -2.90 -6.10 16.52
N LEU A 29 -2.64 -6.01 15.21
CA LEU A 29 -2.64 -4.75 14.47
C LEU A 29 -4.06 -4.18 14.31
N ILE A 30 -5.06 -5.02 14.03
CA ILE A 30 -6.47 -4.60 14.01
C ILE A 30 -6.86 -4.07 15.39
N LYS A 31 -6.55 -4.83 16.46
CA LYS A 31 -6.84 -4.43 17.83
C LYS A 31 -6.19 -3.08 18.18
N LEU A 32 -4.91 -2.90 17.88
CA LEU A 32 -4.22 -1.62 18.07
C LEU A 32 -4.98 -0.46 17.41
N SER A 33 -5.51 -0.65 16.20
CA SER A 33 -6.26 0.38 15.49
C SER A 33 -7.66 0.64 16.04
N GLU A 34 -8.30 -0.38 16.62
CA GLU A 34 -9.65 -0.29 17.18
C GLU A 34 -9.65 0.08 18.68
N GLU A 35 -8.49 0.08 19.35
CA GLU A 35 -8.34 0.54 20.74
C GLU A 35 -8.62 2.05 20.89
N THR A 36 -8.46 2.82 19.81
CA THR A 36 -8.68 4.27 19.77
C THR A 36 -9.41 4.63 18.46
N PRO A 37 -10.67 4.23 18.30
CA PRO A 37 -11.41 4.33 17.03
C PRO A 37 -11.61 5.78 16.57
N GLU A 38 -11.51 6.76 17.48
CA GLU A 38 -11.53 8.19 17.16
C GLU A 38 -10.35 8.64 16.28
N ASN A 39 -9.29 7.84 16.20
CA ASN A 39 -8.16 8.10 15.30
C ASN A 39 -8.49 7.83 13.83
N TYR A 40 -9.57 7.09 13.55
CA TYR A 40 -10.04 6.86 12.18
C TYR A 40 -10.86 8.05 11.70
N GLU A 41 -10.28 8.81 10.78
CA GLU A 41 -10.96 9.89 10.06
C GLU A 41 -11.38 9.42 8.66
N ILE A 42 -12.27 10.16 7.98
CA ILE A 42 -12.52 9.94 6.55
C ILE A 42 -11.22 10.16 5.79
N ALA A 43 -10.85 9.20 4.94
CA ALA A 43 -9.61 9.26 4.19
C ALA A 43 -9.60 10.43 3.20
N LYS A 44 -8.60 11.31 3.35
CA LYS A 44 -8.36 12.44 2.43
C LYS A 44 -7.57 11.99 1.20
N ILE A 45 -7.80 12.67 0.08
CA ILE A 45 -7.06 12.55 -1.18
C ILE A 45 -6.10 13.73 -1.34
N SER A 46 -5.02 13.55 -2.09
CA SER A 46 -4.09 14.64 -2.42
C SER A 46 -4.49 15.27 -3.75
N TYR A 47 -4.66 16.59 -3.80
CA TYR A 47 -4.96 17.35 -5.01
C TYR A 47 -4.18 18.67 -4.96
N ASP A 48 -3.31 18.94 -5.94
CA ASP A 48 -2.48 20.16 -6.02
C ASP A 48 -1.80 20.54 -4.69
N ASP A 49 -1.09 19.59 -4.06
CA ASP A 49 -0.43 19.71 -2.76
C ASP A 49 -1.35 19.92 -1.53
N GLU A 50 -2.67 19.94 -1.72
CA GLU A 50 -3.66 19.99 -0.65
C GLU A 50 -4.27 18.61 -0.33
N GLN A 51 -4.73 18.44 0.92
CA GLN A 51 -5.43 17.24 1.37
C GLN A 51 -6.92 17.55 1.54
N ILE A 52 -7.76 17.06 0.63
CA ILE A 52 -9.20 17.30 0.63
C ILE A 52 -10.00 16.02 0.89
N ILE A 53 -11.22 16.17 1.42
CA ILE A 53 -12.18 15.07 1.52
C ILE A 53 -13.04 15.08 0.26
N ASP A 54 -12.95 14.03 -0.54
CA ASP A 54 -13.83 13.78 -1.68
C ASP A 54 -14.39 12.35 -1.60
N THR A 55 -15.59 12.23 -1.05
CA THR A 55 -16.26 10.94 -0.86
C THR A 55 -16.80 10.32 -2.14
N SER A 56 -16.77 11.05 -3.27
CA SER A 56 -17.04 10.48 -4.60
C SER A 56 -15.84 9.72 -5.17
N TYR A 57 -14.64 10.03 -4.68
CA TYR A 57 -13.39 9.40 -5.08
C TYR A 57 -12.93 8.33 -4.07
N ARG A 58 -13.07 8.60 -2.78
CA ARG A 58 -12.76 7.66 -1.69
C ARG A 58 -13.59 7.96 -0.45
N ASN A 59 -14.23 6.95 0.13
CA ASN A 59 -15.13 7.14 1.27
C ASN A 59 -14.81 6.25 2.48
N ASN A 60 -13.70 5.51 2.47
CA ASN A 60 -13.29 4.70 3.62
C ASN A 60 -12.61 5.53 4.72
N GLN A 61 -12.38 4.88 5.86
CA GLN A 61 -11.70 5.49 6.99
C GLN A 61 -10.18 5.22 6.97
N ARG A 62 -9.40 6.16 7.49
CA ARG A 62 -7.95 6.09 7.62
C ARG A 62 -7.49 6.64 8.97
N TRP A 63 -6.63 5.89 9.64
CA TRP A 63 -5.80 6.37 10.74
C TRP A 63 -4.34 6.45 10.26
N LEU A 64 -3.74 7.64 10.35
CA LEU A 64 -2.30 7.83 10.11
C LEU A 64 -1.53 7.61 11.42
N HIS A 65 -0.89 6.45 11.53
CA HIS A 65 -0.07 6.09 12.68
C HIS A 65 1.42 6.22 12.34
N PHE A 66 2.12 7.12 13.04
CA PHE A 66 3.54 7.36 12.81
C PHE A 66 4.38 6.50 13.76
N ASP A 67 4.94 5.41 13.25
CA ASP A 67 5.67 4.44 14.07
C ASP A 67 6.85 3.83 13.31
N LYS A 68 8.02 4.41 13.54
CA LYS A 68 9.27 3.98 12.92
C LYS A 68 9.64 2.54 13.29
N LYS A 69 9.44 2.13 14.55
CA LYS A 69 9.82 0.77 15.00
C LYS A 69 8.93 -0.28 14.35
N LEU A 70 7.64 0.02 14.19
CA LEU A 70 6.71 -0.86 13.51
C LEU A 70 7.03 -0.96 12.01
N ALA A 71 7.35 0.16 11.36
CA ALA A 71 7.81 0.19 9.97
C ALA A 71 9.10 -0.61 9.75
N GLU A 72 10.09 -0.49 10.64
CA GLU A 72 11.34 -1.29 10.61
C GLU A 72 11.04 -2.79 10.73
N ARG A 73 10.13 -3.20 11.63
CA ARG A 73 9.70 -4.60 11.75
C ARG A 73 9.02 -5.12 10.48
N PHE A 74 8.20 -4.29 9.83
CA PHE A 74 7.58 -4.65 8.56
C PHE A 74 8.63 -4.78 7.47
N PHE A 75 9.58 -3.84 7.39
CA PHE A 75 10.67 -3.87 6.43
C PHE A 75 11.50 -5.15 6.54
N GLU A 76 11.89 -5.56 7.74
CA GLU A 76 12.67 -6.78 7.96
C GLU A 76 11.99 -8.05 7.41
N LYS A 77 10.65 -8.10 7.43
CA LYS A 77 9.88 -9.21 6.88
C LYS A 77 9.87 -9.26 5.34
N ILE A 78 10.01 -8.11 4.67
CA ILE A 78 9.82 -8.01 3.22
C ILE A 78 11.05 -7.55 2.42
N LYS A 79 12.11 -7.07 3.08
CA LYS A 79 13.29 -6.45 2.42
C LYS A 79 13.95 -7.30 1.35
N SER A 80 13.95 -8.63 1.51
CA SER A 80 14.54 -9.56 0.53
C SER A 80 13.72 -9.69 -0.76
N TYR A 81 12.50 -9.17 -0.79
CA TYR A 81 11.58 -9.21 -1.94
C TYR A 81 11.39 -7.83 -2.59
N ILE A 82 12.01 -6.79 -2.02
CA ILE A 82 11.97 -5.44 -2.54
C ILE A 82 13.16 -5.25 -3.50
N PRO A 83 12.99 -4.56 -4.64
CA PRO A 83 14.11 -4.17 -5.49
C PRO A 83 15.15 -3.40 -4.68
N ILE A 84 16.39 -3.91 -4.66
CA ILE A 84 17.50 -3.30 -3.90
C ILE A 84 17.84 -1.88 -4.38
N GLU A 85 17.41 -1.54 -5.59
CA GLU A 85 17.58 -0.25 -6.23
C GLU A 85 16.34 0.05 -7.08
N PHE A 86 15.97 1.33 -7.18
CA PHE A 86 14.93 1.82 -8.07
C PHE A 86 15.39 3.16 -8.67
N GLU A 87 15.41 3.28 -10.00
CA GLU A 87 15.89 4.49 -10.71
C GLU A 87 17.30 4.96 -10.24
N GLY A 88 18.24 4.05 -10.00
CA GLY A 88 19.60 4.41 -9.53
C GLY A 88 19.70 4.68 -8.02
N ASN A 89 18.60 4.64 -7.28
CA ASN A 89 18.55 4.96 -5.85
C ASN A 89 18.45 3.66 -5.04
N PRO A 90 19.32 3.42 -4.03
CA PRO A 90 19.27 2.20 -3.23
C PRO A 90 18.10 2.21 -2.25
N VAL A 91 17.53 1.03 -2.01
CA VAL A 91 16.48 0.84 -0.99
C VAL A 91 17.01 1.25 0.39
N SER A 92 16.20 1.97 1.15
CA SER A 92 16.55 2.42 2.50
C SER A 92 15.71 1.73 3.58
N CYS A 93 14.39 1.97 3.56
CA CYS A 93 13.48 1.52 4.61
C CYS A 93 12.02 1.52 4.12
N LEU A 94 11.07 1.29 5.03
CA LEU A 94 9.67 1.67 4.82
C LEU A 94 9.38 3.02 5.48
N ASN A 95 8.45 3.77 4.90
CA ASN A 95 7.96 5.02 5.47
C ASN A 95 7.31 4.77 6.84
N GLU A 96 7.67 5.57 7.84
CA GLU A 96 7.13 5.48 9.21
C GLU A 96 5.65 5.89 9.30
N ARG A 97 5.12 6.55 8.27
CA ARG A 97 3.71 6.93 8.16
C ARG A 97 2.88 5.71 7.72
N LEU A 98 2.40 4.95 8.68
CA LEU A 98 1.56 3.78 8.44
C LEU A 98 0.09 4.21 8.34
N SER A 99 -0.50 4.04 7.16
CA SER A 99 -1.93 4.29 6.95
C SER A 99 -2.71 3.03 7.29
N PHE A 100 -3.30 2.98 8.47
CA PHE A 100 -4.32 1.98 8.81
C PHE A 100 -5.61 2.36 8.10
N LEU A 101 -6.15 1.44 7.30
CA LEU A 101 -7.32 1.64 6.47
C LEU A 101 -8.41 0.66 6.91
N LYS A 102 -9.61 1.19 7.09
CA LYS A 102 -10.81 0.43 7.44
C LYS A 102 -11.90 0.73 6.42
N TYR A 103 -12.47 -0.32 5.84
CA TYR A 103 -13.60 -0.22 4.93
C TYR A 103 -14.80 -0.95 5.49
N SER A 104 -15.95 -0.29 5.42
CA SER A 104 -17.29 -0.81 5.67
C SER A 104 -18.03 -1.09 4.36
N VAL A 105 -19.15 -1.79 4.44
CA VAL A 105 -19.99 -2.09 3.26
C VAL A 105 -20.35 -0.80 2.51
N GLY A 106 -20.15 -0.80 1.20
CA GLY A 106 -20.36 0.34 0.31
C GLY A 106 -19.14 1.26 0.15
N GLU A 107 -18.07 1.06 0.93
CA GLU A 107 -16.87 1.88 0.85
C GLU A 107 -15.88 1.35 -0.21
N TYR A 108 -15.13 2.28 -0.81
CA TYR A 108 -14.23 2.06 -1.94
C TYR A 108 -13.14 3.14 -2.03
N PHE A 109 -12.21 2.93 -2.96
CA PHE A 109 -11.29 3.95 -3.46
C PHE A 109 -11.19 3.80 -4.98
N ARG A 110 -11.56 4.84 -5.75
CA ARG A 110 -11.56 4.80 -7.23
C ARG A 110 -10.18 4.53 -7.81
N ALA A 111 -10.17 4.21 -9.11
CA ALA A 111 -8.99 4.09 -9.94
C ALA A 111 -8.04 5.30 -9.77
N HIS A 112 -6.78 5.03 -9.43
CA HIS A 112 -5.74 6.01 -9.22
C HIS A 112 -4.34 5.38 -9.40
N GLU A 113 -3.35 6.24 -9.54
CA GLU A 113 -1.95 5.93 -9.24
C GLU A 113 -1.60 6.47 -7.85
N ASP A 114 -0.67 5.83 -7.18
CA ASP A 114 -0.23 6.27 -5.85
C ASP A 114 0.74 7.46 -5.96
N GLY A 115 0.60 8.40 -5.03
CA GLY A 115 1.49 9.57 -4.97
C GLY A 115 2.84 9.25 -4.36
N TYR A 116 3.89 9.83 -4.93
CA TYR A 116 5.22 9.80 -4.34
C TYR A 116 5.27 10.58 -3.02
N TYR A 117 6.09 10.10 -2.08
CA TYR A 117 6.44 10.82 -0.87
C TYR A 117 7.93 11.12 -0.88
N ILE A 118 8.26 12.40 -0.78
CA ILE A 118 9.63 12.89 -0.65
C ILE A 118 9.81 13.37 0.79
N ARG A 119 10.86 12.91 1.48
CA ARG A 119 11.15 13.42 2.83
C ARG A 119 11.40 14.93 2.79
N PRO A 120 11.02 15.68 3.84
CA PRO A 120 11.26 17.12 3.89
C PRO A 120 12.72 17.55 3.67
N ASP A 121 13.69 16.71 4.06
CA ASP A 121 15.12 16.96 3.87
C ASP A 121 15.66 16.51 2.51
N ASN A 122 14.81 15.99 1.62
CA ASN A 122 15.14 15.42 0.32
C ASN A 122 16.18 14.30 0.39
N SER A 123 16.21 13.54 1.50
CA SER A 123 17.09 12.39 1.65
C SER A 123 16.55 11.13 0.96
N GLU A 124 15.23 10.98 0.90
CA GLU A 124 14.57 9.77 0.41
C GLU A 124 13.28 10.08 -0.35
N MET A 125 12.94 9.22 -1.31
CA MET A 125 11.69 9.25 -2.08
C MET A 125 11.10 7.83 -2.16
N SER A 126 9.78 7.72 -2.11
CA SER A 126 9.10 6.43 -2.34
C SER A 126 8.81 6.15 -3.81
N TYR A 127 8.74 4.87 -4.17
CA TYR A 127 8.35 4.42 -5.53
C TYR A 127 7.41 3.20 -5.54
N ILE A 128 7.35 2.46 -4.43
CA ILE A 128 6.63 1.19 -4.33
C ILE A 128 5.69 1.25 -3.14
N THR A 129 4.42 0.91 -3.38
CA THR A 129 3.41 0.76 -2.33
C THR A 129 3.56 -0.59 -1.65
N VAL A 130 3.41 -0.58 -0.32
CA VAL A 130 3.30 -1.77 0.51
C VAL A 130 1.88 -1.83 1.08
N GLN A 131 1.07 -2.77 0.58
CA GLN A 131 -0.30 -2.99 1.04
C GLN A 131 -0.38 -4.31 1.81
N ILE A 132 -0.55 -4.22 3.13
CA ILE A 132 -0.65 -5.37 4.05
C ILE A 132 -2.12 -5.63 4.35
N TYR A 133 -2.62 -6.85 4.11
CA TYR A 133 -4.01 -7.22 4.39
C TYR A 133 -4.12 -7.90 5.76
N LEU A 134 -4.98 -7.38 6.63
CA LEU A 134 -5.06 -7.82 8.02
C LEU A 134 -6.18 -8.85 8.28
N ASN A 135 -7.10 -9.03 7.35
CA ASN A 135 -8.15 -10.04 7.43
C ASN A 135 -8.47 -10.64 6.06
N ASP A 136 -9.09 -11.82 6.10
CA ASP A 136 -9.57 -12.51 4.91
C ASP A 136 -10.86 -11.87 4.38
N LEU A 137 -10.95 -11.78 3.05
CA LEU A 137 -12.20 -11.59 2.30
C LEU A 137 -12.32 -12.71 1.27
N LYS A 138 -13.54 -12.97 0.81
CA LYS A 138 -13.81 -13.82 -0.35
C LYS A 138 -14.13 -12.96 -1.56
N GLU A 139 -14.13 -13.56 -2.74
CA GLU A 139 -14.41 -12.86 -3.99
C GLU A 139 -15.81 -12.21 -3.97
N GLU A 140 -16.82 -12.90 -3.43
CA GLU A 140 -18.19 -12.40 -3.31
C GLU A 140 -18.33 -11.22 -2.33
N ASP A 141 -17.36 -11.02 -1.43
CA ASP A 141 -17.37 -9.91 -0.47
C ASP A 141 -16.96 -8.58 -1.11
N GLY A 142 -16.34 -8.60 -2.30
CA GLY A 142 -15.74 -7.42 -2.91
C GLY A 142 -14.48 -6.96 -2.16
N GLY A 143 -14.20 -5.65 -2.15
CA GLY A 143 -13.08 -5.10 -1.37
C GLY A 143 -11.68 -5.44 -1.90
N ALA A 144 -11.55 -5.95 -3.12
CA ALA A 144 -10.25 -6.27 -3.72
C ALA A 144 -9.39 -5.03 -3.95
N THR A 145 -8.09 -5.24 -4.11
CA THR A 145 -7.24 -4.28 -4.85
C THR A 145 -7.20 -4.75 -6.29
N THR A 146 -7.73 -3.94 -7.20
CA THR A 146 -7.93 -4.32 -8.60
C THR A 146 -7.05 -3.45 -9.47
N PHE A 147 -6.09 -4.09 -10.15
CA PHE A 147 -5.20 -3.40 -11.09
C PHE A 147 -5.91 -3.23 -12.43
N ILE A 148 -5.91 -1.99 -12.92
CA ILE A 148 -6.56 -1.61 -14.16
C ILE A 148 -5.47 -1.50 -15.21
N LYS A 149 -5.48 -2.40 -16.20
CA LYS A 149 -4.43 -2.43 -17.20
C LYS A 149 -4.61 -1.28 -18.19
N ASP A 150 -3.49 -0.61 -18.47
CA ASP A 150 -3.35 0.46 -19.45
C ASP A 150 -4.14 0.20 -20.76
N THR A 151 -5.04 1.14 -21.06
CA THR A 151 -5.90 1.17 -22.25
C THR A 151 -5.14 1.15 -23.58
N TYR A 152 -3.83 1.44 -23.59
CA TYR A 152 -3.00 1.38 -24.81
C TYR A 152 -2.85 -0.03 -25.38
N ASN A 153 -2.86 -1.08 -24.56
CA ASN A 153 -2.55 -2.45 -25.01
C ASN A 153 -3.76 -3.34 -25.30
N ARG A 154 -5.00 -2.82 -25.22
CA ARG A 154 -6.25 -3.53 -25.57
C ARG A 154 -6.42 -4.93 -24.95
N ILE A 155 -5.83 -5.17 -23.78
CA ILE A 155 -6.05 -6.40 -23.00
C ILE A 155 -6.86 -6.01 -21.76
N TYR A 156 -8.16 -6.31 -21.80
CA TYR A 156 -9.12 -6.11 -20.73
C TYR A 156 -8.99 -7.21 -19.67
N GLN A 157 -7.90 -7.22 -18.92
CA GLN A 157 -7.81 -8.12 -17.77
C GLN A 157 -7.43 -7.36 -16.53
N ASP A 158 -8.44 -7.11 -15.71
CA ASP A 158 -8.28 -6.68 -14.34
C ASP A 158 -7.53 -7.79 -13.60
N TYR A 159 -6.42 -7.45 -12.92
CA TYR A 159 -5.80 -8.38 -11.98
C TYR A 159 -6.36 -8.09 -10.60
N ILE A 160 -7.11 -9.04 -10.04
CA ILE A 160 -7.82 -8.89 -8.78
C ILE A 160 -6.99 -9.51 -7.66
N VAL A 161 -6.60 -8.69 -6.68
CA VAL A 161 -5.96 -9.16 -5.44
C VAL A 161 -6.97 -9.15 -4.31
N ILE A 162 -7.51 -10.33 -4.01
CA ILE A 162 -8.42 -10.52 -2.88
C ILE A 162 -7.62 -10.40 -1.56
N PRO A 163 -8.09 -9.62 -0.57
CA PRO A 163 -7.48 -9.58 0.75
C PRO A 163 -7.45 -10.97 1.39
N LYS A 164 -6.25 -11.36 1.83
CA LYS A 164 -5.98 -12.59 2.55
C LYS A 164 -5.15 -12.23 3.77
N VAL A 165 -5.49 -12.76 4.94
CA VAL A 165 -4.80 -12.40 6.18
C VAL A 165 -3.28 -12.63 6.07
N GLY A 166 -2.52 -11.60 6.38
CA GLY A 166 -1.06 -11.61 6.37
C GLY A 166 -0.40 -11.59 4.99
N ARG A 167 -1.18 -11.43 3.92
CA ARG A 167 -0.69 -11.12 2.58
C ARG A 167 -0.11 -9.71 2.52
N VAL A 168 0.97 -9.56 1.77
CA VAL A 168 1.53 -8.26 1.37
C VAL A 168 1.49 -8.16 -0.15
N LEU A 169 0.96 -7.06 -0.66
CA LEU A 169 1.03 -6.69 -2.06
C LEU A 169 2.04 -5.54 -2.20
N LEU A 170 3.04 -5.74 -3.07
CA LEU A 170 4.06 -4.75 -3.40
C LEU A 170 3.89 -4.37 -4.86
N PHE A 171 3.82 -3.08 -5.18
CA PHE A 171 3.66 -2.63 -6.56
C PHE A 171 4.16 -1.20 -6.77
N GLU A 172 4.69 -0.89 -7.96
CA GLU A 172 5.07 0.47 -8.33
C GLU A 172 3.90 1.45 -8.27
N HIS A 173 4.17 2.67 -7.82
CA HIS A 173 3.18 3.73 -7.64
C HIS A 173 2.38 4.08 -8.90
N ASN A 174 3.04 4.05 -10.06
CA ASN A 174 2.46 4.39 -11.36
C ASN A 174 1.72 3.21 -12.02
N ILE A 175 1.24 2.24 -11.24
CA ILE A 175 0.33 1.20 -11.72
C ILE A 175 -1.08 1.59 -11.30
N GLU A 176 -1.93 1.87 -12.28
CA GLU A 176 -3.32 2.23 -12.04
C GLU A 176 -4.08 1.09 -11.35
N HIS A 177 -4.74 1.42 -10.25
CA HIS A 177 -5.46 0.45 -9.44
C HIS A 177 -6.59 1.11 -8.65
N GLU A 178 -7.51 0.29 -8.14
CA GLU A 178 -8.59 0.73 -7.26
C GLU A 178 -8.72 -0.15 -6.03
N GLY A 179 -9.32 0.39 -4.98
CA GLY A 179 -9.94 -0.38 -3.91
C GLY A 179 -11.40 -0.63 -4.26
N SER A 180 -11.69 -1.80 -4.83
CA SER A 180 -13.05 -2.15 -5.28
C SER A 180 -14.05 -2.11 -4.12
N ILE A 181 -15.31 -1.83 -4.44
CA ILE A 181 -16.39 -1.69 -3.44
C ILE A 181 -16.47 -2.91 -2.54
N LEU A 182 -16.46 -2.69 -1.23
CA LEU A 182 -16.75 -3.73 -0.25
C LEU A 182 -18.27 -3.99 -0.22
N LYS A 183 -18.69 -5.22 -0.50
CA LYS A 183 -20.10 -5.62 -0.54
C LYS A 183 -20.55 -6.25 0.77
N ASN A 184 -19.66 -6.98 1.45
CA ASN A 184 -19.96 -7.67 2.71
C ASN A 184 -18.78 -7.58 3.69
N GLY A 185 -19.08 -7.56 4.99
CA GLY A 185 -18.07 -7.63 6.05
C GLY A 185 -17.32 -6.32 6.29
N LEU A 186 -16.05 -6.45 6.70
CA LEU A 186 -15.12 -5.35 6.97
C LEU A 186 -13.77 -5.67 6.32
N LYS A 187 -13.09 -4.67 5.80
CA LYS A 187 -11.70 -4.78 5.31
C LYS A 187 -10.78 -3.95 6.17
N TYR A 188 -9.72 -4.58 6.67
CA TYR A 188 -8.62 -3.94 7.36
C TYR A 188 -7.34 -4.13 6.57
N CYS A 189 -6.64 -3.03 6.30
CA CYS A 189 -5.33 -3.10 5.67
C CYS A 189 -4.42 -1.96 6.14
N ILE A 190 -3.11 -2.14 6.01
CA ILE A 190 -2.11 -1.10 6.27
C ILE A 190 -1.44 -0.77 4.94
N ARG A 191 -1.38 0.51 4.60
CA ARG A 191 -0.58 1.03 3.48
C ARG A 191 0.62 1.80 4.02
N THR A 192 1.79 1.50 3.51
CA THR A 192 3.00 2.33 3.62
C THR A 192 3.75 2.27 2.29
N ASP A 193 4.92 2.87 2.21
CA ASP A 193 5.70 2.98 0.99
C ASP A 193 7.15 2.56 1.24
N VAL A 194 7.78 1.93 0.25
CA VAL A 194 9.23 1.66 0.25
C VAL A 194 9.96 2.96 -0.07
N MET A 195 10.87 3.36 0.81
CA MET A 195 11.71 4.55 0.67
C MET A 195 13.07 4.19 0.06
N TYR A 196 13.51 4.99 -0.90
CA TYR A 196 14.79 4.87 -1.60
C TYR A 196 15.62 6.13 -1.38
N SER A 197 16.93 5.97 -1.14
CA SER A 197 17.83 7.10 -0.88
C SER A 197 18.04 7.93 -2.15
N ILE A 198 17.78 9.23 -2.09
CA ILE A 198 18.05 10.14 -3.22
C ILE A 198 19.55 10.41 -3.26
N THR A 199 20.25 9.80 -4.22
CA THR A 199 21.67 10.07 -4.41
C THR A 199 21.83 11.49 -4.96
N LYS A 200 22.28 12.44 -4.14
CA LYS A 200 22.69 13.76 -4.63
C LYS A 200 23.83 13.56 -5.63
N ILE A 201 23.58 13.80 -6.91
CA ILE A 201 24.67 14.00 -7.88
C ILE A 201 25.42 15.25 -7.40
N ILE A 202 26.54 15.06 -6.71
CA ILE A 202 27.49 16.14 -6.45
C ILE A 202 28.06 16.49 -7.83
N THR A 203 27.46 17.46 -8.50
CA THR A 203 28.08 18.11 -9.65
C THR A 203 29.32 18.82 -9.12
N LYS A 204 30.47 18.14 -9.15
CA LYS A 204 31.77 18.80 -9.05
C LYS A 204 31.91 19.66 -10.30
N TYR A 205 31.46 20.91 -10.22
CA TYR A 205 31.98 21.94 -11.11
C TYR A 205 33.49 22.01 -10.87
N LYS A 206 34.26 21.61 -11.88
CA LYS A 206 35.69 21.90 -11.98
C LYS A 206 35.89 23.33 -12.45
#